data_AF-A0A1G5SDL9-F1
#
_entry.id   AF-A0A1G5SDL9-F1
#
_cell.length_a   1.000
_cell.length_b   1.000
_cell.length_c   1.000
_cell.angle_alpha   90.00
_cell.angle_beta   90.00
_cell.angle_gamma   90.00
#
_symmetry.space_group_name_H-M   'P 1'
#
loop_
_entity.id
_entity.type
_entity.pdbx_description
1 polymer ?
#
loop_
_entity_poly.entity_id
_entity_poly.type
_entity_poly.pdbx_seq_one_letter_code
_entity_poly.pdbx_strand_id
1 'polypeptide(L)'
;MTQYKINIAPEAAKEIENIYLYIAKDSSNNAARWYFSIYDKIQTLKDFPARFPIAFEDRYYDYEIRHLIIGNYRVLYRIQDRPF
;
A
#
# COMPACT_ATOMS: atom_id res chain seq x y z
N MET A 1 5.67 -6.97 21.18
CA MET A 1 4.98 -5.91 20.41
C MET A 1 3.97 -6.58 19.51
N THR A 2 2.72 -6.13 19.51
CA THR A 2 1.68 -6.67 18.64
C THR A 2 1.82 -6.01 17.27
N GLN A 3 2.16 -6.78 16.24
CA GLN A 3 2.25 -6.26 14.86
C GLN A 3 0.84 -6.16 14.25
N TYR A 4 0.61 -5.13 13.44
CA TYR A 4 -0.58 -5.01 12.62
C TYR A 4 -0.60 -6.09 11.54
N LYS A 5 -1.79 -6.62 11.23
CA LYS A 5 -1.99 -7.49 10.06
C LYS A 5 -2.22 -6.62 8.83
N ILE A 6 -1.48 -6.86 7.77
CA ILE A 6 -1.73 -6.24 6.46
C ILE A 6 -2.86 -6.99 5.77
N ASN A 7 -3.88 -6.27 5.35
CA ASN A 7 -4.92 -6.74 4.46
C ASN A 7 -4.89 -5.87 3.20
N ILE A 8 -4.67 -6.48 2.04
CA ILE A 8 -4.64 -5.78 0.75
C ILE A 8 -6.03 -5.93 0.13
N ALA A 9 -6.70 -4.80 -0.11
CA ALA A 9 -8.01 -4.79 -0.76
C ALA A 9 -7.92 -5.43 -2.16
N PRO A 10 -8.97 -6.15 -2.62
CA PRO A 10 -8.98 -6.75 -3.96
C PRO A 10 -8.67 -5.75 -5.08
N GLU A 11 -9.17 -4.52 -4.95
CA GLU A 11 -8.95 -3.43 -5.90
C GLU A 11 -7.48 -3.02 -5.92
N ALA A 12 -6.86 -2.87 -4.75
CA ALA A 12 -5.44 -2.55 -4.64
C ALA A 12 -4.55 -3.70 -5.18
N ALA A 13 -4.92 -4.96 -4.93
CA ALA A 13 -4.22 -6.11 -5.50
C ALA A 13 -4.32 -6.11 -7.03
N LYS A 14 -5.48 -5.76 -7.59
CA LYS A 14 -5.68 -5.66 -9.03
C LYS A 14 -4.90 -4.50 -9.65
N GLU A 15 -4.83 -3.36 -8.97
CA GLU A 15 -3.98 -2.24 -9.41
C GLU A 15 -2.49 -2.61 -9.42
N ILE A 16 -2.02 -3.31 -8.39
CA ILE A 16 -0.63 -3.81 -8.34
C ILE A 16 -0.36 -4.75 -9.52
N GLU A 17 -1.27 -5.68 -9.81
CA GLU A 17 -1.17 -6.59 -10.95
C GLU A 17 -1.15 -5.82 -12.28
N ASN A 18 -2.03 -4.85 -12.47
CA ASN A 18 -2.11 -4.08 -13.71
C ASN A 18 -0.83 -3.29 -13.98
N ILE A 19 -0.24 -2.67 -12.95
CA ILE A 19 1.02 -1.95 -13.07
C ILE A 19 2.17 -2.93 -13.35
N TYR A 20 2.21 -4.08 -12.67
CA TYR A 20 3.18 -5.14 -12.95
C TYR A 20 3.12 -5.56 -14.42
N LEU A 21 1.93 -5.88 -14.93
CA LEU A 21 1.73 -6.30 -16.31
C LEU A 21 2.08 -5.19 -17.29
N TYR A 22 1.82 -3.93 -16.95
CA TYR A 22 2.23 -2.78 -17.76
C TYR A 22 3.76 -2.70 -17.90
N ILE A 23 4.51 -2.74 -16.79
CA ILE A 23 5.98 -2.70 -16.79
C ILE A 23 6.56 -3.94 -17.50
N ALA A 24 5.91 -5.10 -17.33
CA ALA A 24 6.36 -6.36 -17.92
C ALA A 24 6.32 -6.36 -19.46
N LYS A 25 5.54 -5.47 -20.09
CA LYS A 25 5.56 -5.27 -21.55
C LYS A 25 6.94 -4.82 -22.04
N ASP A 26 7.64 -4.02 -21.24
CA ASP A 26 8.97 -3.51 -21.57
C ASP A 26 10.08 -4.38 -20.97
N SER A 27 9.92 -4.82 -19.72
CA SER A 27 10.91 -5.66 -19.04
C SER A 27 10.30 -6.43 -17.85
N SER A 28 10.23 -7.75 -17.98
CA SER A 28 9.82 -8.66 -16.90
C SER A 28 10.68 -8.54 -15.64
N ASN A 29 11.99 -8.34 -15.81
CA ASN A 29 12.91 -8.13 -14.69
C ASN A 29 12.61 -6.84 -13.92
N ASN A 30 12.30 -5.75 -14.62
CA ASN A 30 11.93 -4.50 -13.97
C ASN A 30 10.56 -4.62 -13.28
N ALA A 31 9.60 -5.32 -13.90
CA ALA A 31 8.30 -5.59 -13.30
C ALA A 31 8.43 -6.37 -11.98
N ALA A 32 9.25 -7.42 -11.95
CA ALA A 32 9.52 -8.19 -10.74
C ALA A 32 10.18 -7.32 -9.65
N ARG A 33 11.20 -6.53 -9.99
CA ARG A 33 11.84 -5.62 -9.02
C ARG A 33 10.86 -4.60 -8.46
N TRP A 34 10.02 -4.02 -9.31
CA TRP A 34 8.98 -3.08 -8.90
C TRP A 34 7.98 -3.75 -7.96
N TYR A 35 7.49 -4.94 -8.29
CA TYR A 35 6.53 -5.69 -7.48
C TYR A 35 7.06 -5.97 -6.07
N PHE A 36 8.28 -6.50 -5.96
CA PHE A 36 8.91 -6.75 -4.67
C PHE A 36 9.14 -5.45 -3.89
N SER A 37 9.57 -4.38 -4.56
CA SER A 37 9.80 -3.08 -3.91
C SER A 37 8.51 -2.50 -3.31
N ILE A 38 7.39 -2.56 -4.02
CA ILE A 38 6.08 -2.11 -3.51
C ILE A 38 5.65 -2.98 -2.32
N TYR A 39 5.74 -4.30 -2.46
CA TYR A 39 5.30 -5.22 -1.42
C TYR A 39 6.12 -5.04 -0.14
N ASP A 40 7.45 -4.96 -0.24
CA ASP A 40 8.35 -4.75 0.91
C ASP A 40 8.01 -3.45 1.65
N LYS A 41 7.75 -2.37 0.92
CA LYS A 41 7.34 -1.10 1.53
C LYS A 41 5.99 -1.19 2.23
N ILE A 42 5.01 -1.88 1.64
CA ILE A 42 3.72 -2.14 2.29
C ILE A 42 3.91 -2.97 3.57
N GLN A 43 4.79 -3.99 3.57
CA GLN A 43 5.04 -4.83 4.74
C GLN A 43 5.56 -4.03 5.95
N THR A 44 6.26 -2.91 5.72
CA THR A 44 6.72 -2.05 6.82
C THR A 44 5.59 -1.38 7.61
N LEU A 45 4.35 -1.39 7.11
CA LEU A 45 3.18 -0.86 7.83
C LEU A 45 2.81 -1.73 9.05
N LYS A 46 3.33 -2.96 9.16
CA LYS A 46 3.06 -3.85 10.30
C LYS A 46 3.52 -3.29 11.65
N ASP A 47 4.62 -2.55 11.67
CA ASP A 47 5.26 -2.12 12.92
C ASP A 47 4.74 -0.77 13.41
N PHE A 48 4.69 0.22 12.51
CA PHE A 48 4.27 1.59 12.83
C PHE A 48 3.46 2.19 11.68
N PRO A 49 2.19 1.78 11.48
CA PRO A 49 1.38 2.27 10.38
C PRO A 49 0.99 3.74 10.54
N ALA A 50 0.92 4.27 11.77
CA ALA A 50 0.59 5.68 12.03
C ALA A 50 1.75 6.65 11.73
N ARG A 51 2.95 6.15 11.35
CA ARG A 51 4.12 7.01 11.09
C ARG A 51 4.02 7.84 9.80
N PHE A 52 3.12 7.46 8.89
CA PHE A 52 2.92 8.18 7.64
C PHE A 52 1.76 9.19 7.78
N PRO A 53 1.85 10.34 7.07
CA PRO A 53 0.86 11.40 7.19
C PRO A 53 -0.53 10.99 6.69
N ILE A 54 -1.53 11.73 7.20
CA ILE A 54 -2.92 11.67 6.74
C ILE A 54 -2.98 12.11 5.27
N ALA A 55 -3.75 11.39 4.47
CA ALA A 55 -3.91 11.64 3.05
C ALA A 55 -4.90 12.80 2.83
N PHE A 56 -4.84 13.44 1.66
CA PHE A 56 -5.81 14.48 1.31
C PHE A 56 -7.25 13.94 1.26
N GLU A 57 -7.40 12.67 0.91
CA GLU A 57 -8.66 11.96 0.76
C GLU A 57 -9.42 11.79 2.08
N ASP A 58 -8.73 11.85 3.22
CA ASP A 58 -9.30 11.74 4.57
C ASP A 58 -10.53 12.63 4.78
N ARG A 59 -10.51 13.84 4.20
CA ARG A 59 -11.62 14.82 4.26
C ARG A 59 -12.95 14.34 3.66
N TYR A 60 -12.96 13.22 2.94
CA TYR A 60 -14.13 12.68 2.25
C TYR A 60 -14.70 11.42 2.94
N TYR A 61 -14.09 10.94 4.03
CA TYR A 61 -14.49 9.71 4.71
C TYR A 61 -14.64 9.93 6.22
N ASP A 62 -15.36 9.03 6.88
CA ASP A 62 -15.59 9.01 8.33
C ASP A 62 -14.52 8.22 9.11
N TYR A 63 -13.49 7.74 8.42
CA TYR A 63 -12.34 7.03 8.97
C TYR A 63 -11.04 7.63 8.48
N GLU A 64 -10.00 7.49 9.30
CA GLU A 64 -8.68 8.01 8.97
C GLU A 64 -8.07 7.34 7.74
N ILE A 65 -7.71 8.13 6.74
CA ILE A 65 -6.97 7.67 5.56
C ILE A 65 -5.55 8.23 5.60
N ARG A 66 -4.57 7.33 5.47
CA ARG A 66 -3.14 7.67 5.40
C ARG A 66 -2.55 7.30 4.05
N HIS A 67 -1.40 7.86 3.74
CA HIS A 67 -0.70 7.54 2.51
C HIS A 67 0.78 7.20 2.70
N LEU A 68 1.25 6.21 1.94
CA LEU A 68 2.65 5.85 1.83
C LEU A 68 3.12 6.14 0.41
N ILE A 69 4.12 7.01 0.27
CA ILE A 69 4.75 7.36 -1.02
C ILE A 69 5.90 6.40 -1.31
N ILE A 70 5.89 5.76 -2.48
CA ILE A 70 6.91 4.82 -2.96
C ILE A 70 7.33 5.22 -4.37
N GLY A 71 8.38 6.05 -4.47
CA GLY A 71 8.77 6.65 -5.75
C GLY A 71 7.62 7.47 -6.33
N ASN A 72 7.16 7.10 -7.52
CA ASN A 72 6.05 7.76 -8.22
C ASN A 72 4.66 7.19 -7.86
N TYR A 73 4.60 6.24 -6.92
CA TYR A 73 3.35 5.58 -6.52
C TYR A 73 2.94 6.02 -5.12
N ARG A 74 1.63 5.96 -4.86
CA ARG A 74 1.04 6.29 -3.56
C ARG A 74 0.10 5.16 -3.15
N VAL A 75 0.34 4.58 -1.99
CA VAL A 75 -0.54 3.59 -1.37
C VAL A 75 -1.43 4.31 -0.36
N LEU A 76 -2.74 4.31 -0.61
CA LEU A 76 -3.74 4.77 0.36
C LEU A 76 -4.13 3.60 1.27
N TYR A 77 -4.22 3.84 2.57
CA TYR A 77 -4.60 2.80 3.53
C TYR A 77 -5.29 3.41 4.74
N ARG A 78 -6.01 2.57 5.49
CA ARG A 78 -6.58 2.89 6.79
C ARG A 78 -6.05 1.95 7.85
N ILE A 79 -6.02 2.40 9.09
CA ILE A 79 -5.70 1.56 10.24
C ILE A 79 -7.03 1.08 10.83
N GLN A 80 -7.17 -0.23 11.03
CA GLN A 80 -8.29 -0.82 11.73
C GLN A 80 -7.73 -1.45 13.01
N ASP A 81 -7.90 -0.79 14.14
CA ASP A 81 -7.75 -1.47 15.42
C ASP A 81 -8.89 -2.50 15.52
N ARG A 82 -8.57 -3.72 15.95
CA ARG A 82 -9.56 -4.80 16.05
C ARG A 82 -10.81 -4.27 16.78
N PRO A 83 -12.00 -4.27 16.14
CA PRO A 83 -13.21 -4.17 16.93
C PRO A 83 -13.28 -5.46 17.76
N PHE A 84 -13.68 -5.28 19.03
CA PHE A 84 -13.85 -6.32 20.03
C PHE A 84 -14.48 -7.61 19.51
#